data_AF-A0A4P7B798-F1
#
_entry.id   AF-A0A4P7B798-F1
#
_cell.length_a   1.000
_cell.length_b   1.000
_cell.length_c   1.000
_cell.angle_alpha   90.00
_cell.angle_beta   90.00
_cell.angle_gamma   90.00
#
_symmetry.space_group_name_H-M   'P 1'
#
loop_
_entity.id
_entity.type
_entity.pdbx_description
1 polymer ?
#
loop_
_entity_poly.entity_id
_entity_poly.type
_entity_poly.pdbx_seq_one_letter_code
_entity_poly.pdbx_strand_id
1 'polypeptide(L)'
;MKADLVITKTKFRLMILFVWITAFLCGIFEAYNETSLAIEEVLFQEPQLWEWTIIGSVVILFIIAEVGLLMLKEWARKLYVYGFFPVLLIYFLPSFSWSFMQGIGAIFYDLSNIISTLIWGILVVPSLYQPLFQKNVK
;
A
#
# COMPACT_ATOMS: atom_id res chain seq x y z
N MET A 1 27.92 -1.71 21.53
CA MET A 1 26.96 -0.60 21.33
C MET A 1 25.83 -1.07 20.44
N LYS A 2 24.67 -1.43 21.00
CA LYS A 2 23.45 -1.59 20.19
C LYS A 2 22.87 -0.18 20.01
N ALA A 3 23.16 0.44 18.87
CA ALA A 3 22.29 1.51 18.41
C ALA A 3 20.97 0.81 18.07
N ASP A 4 20.05 0.77 19.03
CA ASP A 4 18.70 0.31 18.75
C ASP A 4 18.19 1.17 17.60
N LEU A 5 18.03 0.55 16.43
CA LEU A 5 17.51 1.16 15.22
C LEU A 5 16.02 1.43 15.44
N VAL A 6 15.73 2.38 16.33
CA VAL A 6 14.38 2.83 16.61
C VAL A 6 14.00 3.75 15.47
N ILE A 7 13.15 3.26 14.58
CA ILE A 7 12.53 4.09 13.55
C ILE A 7 11.76 5.22 14.25
N THR A 8 12.06 6.47 13.88
CA THR A 8 11.39 7.62 14.48
C THR A 8 9.99 7.80 13.89
N LYS A 9 9.08 8.38 14.68
CA LYS A 9 7.71 8.70 14.25
C LYS A 9 7.67 9.49 12.94
N THR A 10 8.61 10.43 12.76
CA THR A 10 8.73 11.23 11.53
C THR A 10 9.14 10.38 10.33
N LYS A 11 10.17 9.53 10.47
CA LYS A 11 10.60 8.65 9.38
C LYS A 11 9.49 7.70 8.96
N PHE A 12 8.77 7.12 9.92
CA PHE A 12 7.63 6.25 9.64
C PHE A 12 6.51 6.97 8.84
N ARG A 13 6.15 8.19 9.24
CA ARG A 13 5.17 9.00 8.49
C ARG A 13 5.64 9.34 7.07
N LEU A 14 6.92 9.68 6.91
CA LEU A 14 7.50 9.95 5.60
C LEU A 14 7.46 8.71 4.70
N MET A 15 7.68 7.51 5.23
CA MET A 15 7.53 6.28 4.46
C MET A 15 6.10 6.12 3.92
N ILE A 16 5.08 6.34 4.75
CA ILE A 16 3.67 6.28 4.31
C ILE A 16 3.39 7.32 3.22
N LEU A 17 3.85 8.56 3.40
CA LEU A 17 3.68 9.60 2.38
C LEU A 17 4.40 9.24 1.06
N PHE A 18 5.56 8.59 1.17
CA PHE A 18 6.33 8.19 -0.01
C PHE A 18 5.65 7.03 -0.77
N VAL A 19 4.95 6.11 -0.09
CA VAL A 19 4.06 5.12 -0.75
C VAL A 19 3.02 5.82 -1.64
N TRP A 20 2.37 6.86 -1.14
CA TRP A 20 1.39 7.62 -1.92
C TRP A 20 2.00 8.38 -3.09
N ILE A 21 3.14 9.04 -2.88
CA ILE A 21 3.83 9.77 -3.95
C ILE A 21 4.22 8.81 -5.07
N THR A 22 4.77 7.65 -4.73
CA THR A 22 5.16 6.63 -5.72
C THR A 22 3.96 6.02 -6.42
N ALA A 23 2.87 5.69 -5.71
CA ALA A 23 1.63 5.22 -6.33
C ALA A 23 1.02 6.28 -7.27
N PHE A 24 1.06 7.56 -6.90
CA PHE A 24 0.59 8.64 -7.74
C PHE A 24 1.43 8.82 -9.01
N LEU A 25 2.76 8.79 -8.88
CA LEU A 25 3.66 8.84 -10.03
C LEU A 25 3.48 7.63 -10.95
N CYS A 26 3.30 6.44 -10.37
CA CYS A 26 2.95 5.24 -11.11
C CYS A 26 1.72 5.48 -11.99
N GLY A 27 0.62 5.95 -11.41
CA GLY A 27 -0.61 6.23 -12.16
C GLY A 27 -0.42 7.25 -13.28
N ILE A 28 0.38 8.30 -13.06
CA ILE A 28 0.72 9.27 -14.11
C ILE A 28 1.45 8.58 -15.26
N PHE A 29 2.54 7.87 -14.99
CA PHE A 29 3.36 7.27 -16.05
C PHE A 29 2.61 6.15 -16.79
N GLU A 30 1.76 5.41 -16.08
CA GLU A 30 0.96 4.33 -16.67
C GLU A 30 -0.10 4.88 -17.63
N ALA A 31 -0.75 6.00 -17.28
CA ALA A 31 -1.77 6.64 -18.13
C ALA A 31 -1.24 7.12 -19.50
N TYR A 32 0.07 7.27 -19.64
CA TYR A 32 0.73 7.68 -20.90
C TYR A 32 1.55 6.55 -21.54
N ASN A 33 1.52 5.33 -21.00
CA ASN A 33 2.27 4.21 -21.55
C ASN A 33 1.44 3.44 -22.59
N GLU A 34 1.70 3.71 -23.87
CA GLU A 34 1.00 3.08 -25.00
C GLU A 34 1.09 1.55 -25.00
N THR A 35 2.21 0.99 -24.53
CA THR A 35 2.37 -0.48 -24.50
C THR A 35 1.48 -1.11 -23.44
N SER A 36 1.40 -0.48 -22.26
CA SER A 36 0.50 -0.94 -21.20
C SER A 36 -0.96 -0.84 -21.60
N LEU A 37 -1.36 0.28 -22.22
CA LEU A 37 -2.72 0.48 -22.71
C LEU A 37 -3.12 -0.58 -23.74
N ALA A 38 -2.22 -0.90 -24.69
CA ALA A 38 -2.46 -1.95 -25.67
C ALA A 38 -2.60 -3.35 -25.03
N ILE A 39 -1.83 -3.63 -23.96
CA ILE A 39 -1.95 -4.88 -23.21
C ILE A 39 -3.28 -4.92 -22.44
N GLU A 40 -3.66 -3.81 -21.81
CA GLU A 40 -4.92 -3.68 -21.09
C GLU A 40 -6.09 -3.94 -22.02
N GLU A 41 -6.13 -3.36 -23.22
CA GLU A 41 -7.19 -3.61 -24.20
C GLU A 41 -7.37 -5.09 -24.56
N VAL A 42 -6.26 -5.86 -24.64
CA VAL A 42 -6.30 -7.29 -24.95
C VAL A 42 -6.72 -8.13 -23.75
N LEU A 43 -6.32 -7.74 -22.55
CA LEU A 43 -6.57 -8.47 -21.31
C LEU A 43 -7.81 -7.98 -20.55
N PHE A 44 -8.48 -6.95 -21.04
CA PHE A 44 -9.62 -6.34 -20.37
C PHE A 44 -10.76 -7.34 -20.23
N GLN A 45 -11.20 -7.52 -19.00
CA GLN A 45 -12.43 -8.24 -18.68
C GLN A 45 -13.34 -7.27 -17.93
N GLU A 46 -14.57 -7.11 -18.43
CA GLU A 46 -15.55 -6.26 -17.77
C GLU A 46 -15.75 -6.72 -16.31
N PRO A 47 -15.40 -5.88 -15.31
CA PRO A 47 -15.50 -6.30 -13.93
C PRO A 47 -16.97 -6.39 -13.53
N GLN A 48 -17.32 -7.44 -12.80
CA GLN A 48 -18.68 -7.62 -12.31
C GLN A 48 -18.99 -6.59 -11.22
N LEU A 49 -20.26 -6.22 -11.04
CA LEU A 49 -20.65 -5.21 -10.04
C LEU A 49 -20.17 -5.54 -8.62
N TRP A 50 -20.14 -6.83 -8.26
CA TRP A 50 -19.65 -7.26 -6.96
C TRP A 50 -18.13 -7.10 -6.83
N GLU A 51 -17.35 -7.23 -7.91
CA GLU A 51 -15.90 -7.01 -7.91
C GLU A 51 -15.61 -5.53 -7.65
N TRP A 52 -16.31 -4.62 -8.34
CA TRP A 52 -16.25 -3.18 -8.05
C TRP A 52 -16.60 -2.85 -6.60
N THR A 53 -17.62 -3.52 -6.06
CA THR A 53 -18.05 -3.32 -4.68
C THR A 53 -16.95 -3.76 -3.69
N ILE A 54 -16.31 -4.91 -3.93
CA ILE A 54 -15.20 -5.40 -3.10
C ILE A 54 -13.99 -4.47 -3.22
N ILE A 55 -13.56 -4.14 -4.43
CA ILE A 55 -12.40 -3.28 -4.69
C ILE A 55 -12.61 -1.92 -4.03
N GLY A 56 -13.76 -1.28 -4.26
CA GLY A 56 -14.10 0.02 -3.66
C GLY A 56 -14.12 -0.02 -2.13
N SER A 57 -14.71 -1.06 -1.55
CA SER A 57 -14.73 -1.23 -0.08
C SER A 57 -13.32 -1.37 0.49
N VAL A 58 -12.46 -2.12 -0.19
CA VAL A 58 -11.08 -2.34 0.25
C VAL A 58 -10.25 -1.08 0.13
N VAL A 59 -10.38 -0.32 -0.97
CA VAL A 59 -9.70 0.98 -1.14
C VAL A 59 -10.08 1.93 -0.01
N ILE A 60 -11.38 2.02 0.34
CA ILE A 60 -11.85 2.86 1.45
C ILE A 60 -11.23 2.41 2.79
N LEU A 61 -11.26 1.10 3.09
CA LEU A 61 -10.66 0.56 4.32
C LEU A 61 -9.16 0.79 4.39
N PHE A 62 -8.46 0.68 3.26
CA PHE A 62 -7.03 0.93 3.15
C PHE A 62 -6.70 2.39 3.45
N ILE A 63 -7.43 3.35 2.84
CA ILE A 63 -7.28 4.78 3.12
C ILE A 63 -7.54 5.08 4.60
N ILE A 64 -8.59 4.50 5.20
CA ILE A 64 -8.90 4.67 6.64
C ILE A 64 -7.74 4.14 7.49
N ALA A 65 -7.18 2.98 7.15
CA ALA A 65 -6.04 2.41 7.86
C ALA A 65 -4.82 3.33 7.77
N GLU A 66 -4.48 3.84 6.58
CA GLU A 66 -3.30 4.69 6.42
C GLU A 66 -3.43 6.05 7.07
N VAL A 67 -4.60 6.68 7.04
CA VAL A 67 -4.88 7.90 7.82
C VAL A 67 -4.70 7.62 9.32
N GLY A 68 -5.21 6.49 9.80
CA GLY A 68 -5.01 6.07 11.18
C GLY A 68 -3.53 5.79 11.52
N LEU A 69 -2.75 5.26 10.59
CA LEU A 69 -1.30 5.05 10.74
C LEU A 69 -0.52 6.37 10.77
N LEU A 70 -0.87 7.35 9.94
CA LEU A 70 -0.29 8.70 10.00
C LEU A 70 -0.53 9.34 11.38
N MET A 71 -1.72 9.11 11.94
CA MET A 71 -2.09 9.51 13.31
C MET A 71 -1.52 8.61 14.41
N LEU A 72 -0.75 7.57 14.06
CA LEU A 72 -0.16 6.58 14.97
C LEU A 72 -1.19 5.95 15.92
N LYS A 73 -2.32 5.50 15.37
CA LYS A 73 -3.38 4.80 16.12
C LYS A 73 -3.16 3.29 16.08
N GLU A 74 -3.24 2.61 17.23
CA GLU A 74 -3.03 1.16 17.30
C GLU A 74 -4.07 0.34 16.54
N TRP A 75 -5.32 0.80 16.46
CA TRP A 75 -6.35 0.11 15.69
C TRP A 75 -6.00 0.08 14.20
N ALA A 76 -5.35 1.13 13.70
CA ALA A 76 -4.95 1.26 12.30
C ALA A 76 -3.82 0.29 11.95
N ARG A 77 -2.89 0.06 12.89
CA ARG A 77 -1.90 -1.02 12.77
C ARG A 77 -2.56 -2.37 12.57
N LYS A 78 -3.53 -2.71 13.44
CA LYS A 78 -4.22 -4.01 13.35
C LYS A 78 -4.92 -4.14 12.01
N LEU A 79 -5.65 -3.11 11.59
CA LEU A 79 -6.34 -3.09 10.31
C LEU A 79 -5.38 -3.26 9.12
N TYR A 80 -4.25 -2.55 9.13
CA TYR A 80 -3.25 -2.62 8.05
C TYR A 80 -2.56 -3.99 7.98
N VAL A 81 -2.13 -4.55 9.13
CA VAL A 81 -1.44 -5.85 9.17
C VAL A 81 -2.37 -7.00 8.78
N TYR A 82 -3.58 -7.02 9.33
CA TYR A 82 -4.55 -8.10 9.03
C TYR A 82 -5.25 -7.91 7.69
N GLY A 83 -5.36 -6.67 7.20
CA GLY A 83 -5.92 -6.34 5.89
C GLY A 83 -5.05 -6.79 4.71
N PHE A 84 -3.77 -7.06 4.94
CA PHE A 84 -2.83 -7.52 3.91
C PHE A 84 -3.34 -8.78 3.17
N PHE A 85 -3.83 -9.78 3.91
CA PHE A 85 -4.27 -11.04 3.31
C PHE A 85 -5.54 -10.89 2.46
N PRO A 86 -6.62 -10.22 2.91
CA PRO A 86 -7.75 -9.88 2.04
C PRO A 86 -7.36 -9.11 0.79
N VAL A 87 -6.42 -8.16 0.88
CA VAL A 87 -5.94 -7.40 -0.28
C VAL A 87 -5.22 -8.32 -1.28
N LEU A 88 -4.43 -9.29 -0.82
CA LEU A 88 -3.83 -10.30 -1.70
C LEU A 88 -4.88 -11.13 -2.46
N LEU A 89 -6.03 -11.41 -1.85
CA LEU A 89 -7.09 -12.16 -2.53
C LEU A 89 -7.69 -11.39 -3.72
N ILE A 90 -7.67 -10.06 -3.67
CA ILE A 90 -8.16 -9.21 -4.75
C ILE A 90 -7.27 -9.31 -5.99
N TYR A 91 -5.95 -9.50 -5.81
CA TYR A 91 -5.02 -9.72 -6.92
C TYR A 91 -5.35 -10.97 -7.75
N PHE A 92 -6.12 -11.91 -7.21
CA PHE A 92 -6.55 -13.10 -7.93
C PHE A 92 -7.91 -12.94 -8.63
N LEU A 93 -8.52 -11.74 -8.60
CA LEU A 93 -9.77 -11.50 -9.32
C LEU A 93 -9.52 -11.53 -10.84
N PRO A 94 -10.44 -12.12 -11.64
CA PRO A 94 -10.29 -12.21 -13.09
C PRO A 94 -10.15 -10.85 -13.79
N SER A 95 -10.83 -9.83 -13.28
CA SER A 95 -10.79 -8.45 -13.79
C SER A 95 -9.55 -7.67 -13.36
N PHE A 96 -8.65 -8.25 -12.55
CA PHE A 96 -7.45 -7.58 -12.06
C PHE A 96 -6.30 -7.59 -13.10
N SER A 97 -6.61 -7.41 -14.38
CA SER A 97 -5.64 -7.39 -15.50
C SER A 97 -4.80 -6.10 -15.58
N TRP A 98 -5.23 -5.01 -14.94
CA TRP A 98 -4.44 -3.79 -14.68
C TRP A 98 -3.16 -4.01 -13.84
N SER A 99 -2.91 -5.23 -13.36
CA SER A 99 -1.65 -5.61 -12.70
C SER A 99 -0.45 -5.63 -13.65
N PHE A 100 -0.70 -5.65 -14.97
CA PHE A 100 0.36 -5.70 -15.99
C PHE A 100 0.89 -4.30 -16.32
N MET A 101 1.68 -3.75 -15.40
CA MET A 101 2.37 -2.47 -15.60
C MET A 101 3.71 -2.66 -16.32
N GLN A 102 4.10 -1.69 -17.14
CA GLN A 102 5.37 -1.71 -17.87
C GLN A 102 6.10 -0.36 -17.78
N GLY A 103 7.39 -0.36 -18.15
CA GLY A 103 8.18 0.86 -18.25
C GLY A 103 8.38 1.59 -16.92
N ILE A 104 8.27 2.93 -16.94
CA ILE A 104 8.52 3.77 -15.76
C ILE A 104 7.42 3.60 -14.70
N GLY A 105 6.16 3.36 -15.10
CA GLY A 105 5.05 3.10 -14.19
C GLY A 105 5.34 1.90 -13.29
N ALA A 106 5.79 0.79 -13.89
CA ALA A 106 6.20 -0.42 -13.17
C ALA A 106 7.29 -0.18 -12.11
N ILE A 107 8.27 0.70 -12.38
CA ILE A 107 9.33 1.03 -11.41
C ILE A 107 8.72 1.70 -10.17
N PHE A 108 7.79 2.64 -10.36
CA PHE A 108 7.13 3.32 -9.25
C PHE A 108 6.17 2.40 -8.49
N TYR A 109 5.48 1.49 -9.20
CA TYR A 109 4.67 0.43 -8.60
C TYR A 109 5.50 -0.47 -7.69
N ASP A 110 6.63 -1.00 -8.19
CA ASP A 110 7.53 -1.86 -7.43
C ASP A 110 8.12 -1.12 -6.23
N LEU A 111 8.51 0.14 -6.41
CA LEU A 111 9.02 0.97 -5.32
C LEU A 111 7.96 1.14 -4.21
N SER A 112 6.71 1.42 -4.59
CA SER A 112 5.58 1.53 -3.66
C SER A 112 5.37 0.22 -2.88
N ASN A 113 5.41 -0.92 -3.56
CA ASN A 113 5.28 -2.25 -2.96
C ASN A 113 6.44 -2.58 -2.00
N ILE A 114 7.68 -2.24 -2.35
CA ILE A 114 8.84 -2.43 -1.47
C ILE A 114 8.66 -1.63 -0.18
N ILE A 115 8.27 -0.36 -0.29
CA ILE A 115 8.06 0.50 0.88
C ILE A 115 6.87 0.00 1.72
N SER A 116 5.77 -0.38 1.08
CA SER A 116 4.59 -0.97 1.74
C SER A 116 4.96 -2.23 2.53
N THR A 117 5.77 -3.11 1.93
CA THR A 117 6.28 -4.32 2.59
C THR A 117 7.20 -3.98 3.78
N LEU A 118 8.04 -2.96 3.66
CA LEU A 118 8.87 -2.48 4.78
C LEU A 118 8.02 -1.92 5.92
N ILE A 119 6.98 -1.13 5.61
CA ILE A 119 6.01 -0.63 6.59
C ILE A 119 5.33 -1.79 7.29
N TRP A 120 4.85 -2.78 6.54
CA TRP A 120 4.23 -3.98 7.09
C TRP A 120 5.21 -4.73 8.02
N GLY A 121 6.46 -4.93 7.61
CA GLY A 121 7.49 -5.57 8.43
C GLY A 121 7.75 -4.82 9.75
N ILE A 122 7.83 -3.49 9.71
CA ILE A 122 7.93 -2.65 10.92
C ILE A 122 6.72 -2.85 11.83
N LEU A 123 5.51 -2.90 11.26
CA LEU A 123 4.26 -3.01 12.01
C LEU A 123 4.03 -4.41 12.59
N VAL A 124 4.61 -5.46 12.04
CA VAL A 124 4.51 -6.83 12.57
C VAL A 124 5.46 -7.03 13.75
N VAL A 125 6.68 -6.49 13.69
CA VAL A 125 7.73 -6.73 14.70
C VAL A 125 7.51 -5.86 15.96
N PRO A 126 7.25 -6.46 17.14
CA PRO A 126 6.93 -5.71 18.37
C PRO A 126 7.96 -4.67 18.78
N SER A 127 9.24 -5.00 18.70
CA SER A 127 10.33 -4.07 19.07
C SER A 127 10.40 -2.83 18.18
N LEU A 128 9.86 -2.90 16.95
CA LEU A 128 9.89 -1.79 15.99
C LEU A 128 8.63 -0.93 16.07
N TYR A 129 7.45 -1.54 16.17
CA TYR A 129 6.21 -0.77 16.20
C TYR A 129 5.91 -0.19 17.59
N GLN A 130 6.18 -0.89 18.69
CA GLN A 130 5.76 -0.43 20.03
C GLN A 130 6.21 1.02 20.34
N PRO A 131 7.47 1.42 20.06
CA PRO A 131 7.92 2.81 20.26
C PRO A 131 7.16 3.85 19.44
N LEU A 132 6.58 3.47 18.30
CA LEU A 132 5.80 4.36 17.43
C LEU A 132 4.42 4.69 18.02
N PHE A 133 3.80 3.74 18.73
CA PHE A 133 2.43 3.86 19.24
C PHE A 133 2.36 4.18 20.74
N GLN A 134 3.47 4.07 21.47
CA GLN A 134 3.53 4.53 22.85
C GLN A 134 3.21 6.02 22.93
N LYS A 135 2.20 6.34 23.76
CA LYS A 135 2.00 7.70 24.25
C LYS A 135 3.25 8.05 25.05
N ASN A 136 3.88 9.19 24.75
CA ASN A 136 4.94 9.71 25.61
C ASN A 136 4.34 9.79 27.02
N VAL A 137 4.78 8.92 27.92
CA VAL A 137 4.50 9.06 29.34
C VAL A 137 5.25 10.33 29.73
N LYS A 138 4.49 11.43 29.88
CA LYS A 138 5.00 12.64 30.52
C LYS A 138 5.05 12.41 32.01
#